data_AF-A0A3M1KYZ0-F1
#
_entry.id   AF-A0A3M1KYZ0-F1
#
_cell.length_a   1.000
_cell.length_b   1.000
_cell.length_c   1.000
_cell.angle_alpha   90.00
_cell.angle_beta   90.00
_cell.angle_gamma   90.00
#
_symmetry.space_group_name_H-M   'P 1'
#
loop_
_entity.id
_entity.type
_entity.pdbx_description
1 polymer ?
#
loop_
_entity_poly.entity_id
_entity_poly.type
_entity_poly.pdbx_seq_one_letter_code
_entity_poly.pdbx_strand_id
1 'polypeptide(L)'
;MARMQVNDPLLYRAPETESAAERRRFELEDSGYKRVPKKYRPFYRKWLGKNDELAPNEVLCPVCKVVIRSAHELRPGDRVFCLPCMTRLLVVRSDDGMLIGKPLH
;
A
#
# COMPACT_ATOMS: atom_id res chain seq x y z
N MET A 1 -33.84 -43.39 16.24
CA MET A 1 -33.83 -41.99 16.72
C MET A 1 -32.73 -41.26 15.97
N ALA A 2 -33.12 -40.29 15.13
CA ALA A 2 -32.27 -39.71 14.09
C ALA A 2 -31.25 -38.70 14.66
N ARG A 3 -30.00 -38.80 14.17
CA ARG A 3 -28.90 -37.88 14.46
C ARG A 3 -29.22 -36.50 13.89
N MET A 4 -29.37 -35.51 14.76
CA MET A 4 -29.48 -34.11 14.37
C MET A 4 -28.05 -33.59 14.14
N GLN A 5 -27.59 -33.61 12.89
CA GLN A 5 -26.38 -32.92 12.48
C GLN A 5 -26.63 -31.42 12.60
N VAL A 6 -26.01 -30.80 13.59
CA VAL A 6 -25.99 -29.35 13.77
C VAL A 6 -25.08 -28.79 12.69
N ASN A 7 -25.65 -28.38 11.56
CA ASN A 7 -24.97 -27.46 10.64
C ASN A 7 -24.99 -26.09 11.32
N ASP A 8 -23.93 -25.80 12.08
CA ASP A 8 -23.75 -24.53 12.77
C ASP A 8 -23.46 -23.42 11.73
N PRO A 9 -24.39 -22.48 11.50
CA PRO A 9 -24.25 -21.43 10.48
C PRO A 9 -23.14 -20.41 10.80
N LEU A 10 -22.56 -20.48 12.00
CA LEU A 10 -21.45 -19.63 12.41
C LEU A 10 -20.08 -20.19 11.99
N LEU A 11 -20.06 -21.39 11.39
CA LEU A 11 -18.88 -21.98 10.75
C LEU A 11 -18.70 -21.54 9.29
N TYR A 12 -19.28 -20.41 8.88
CA TYR A 12 -18.90 -19.78 7.62
C TYR A 12 -17.52 -19.12 7.77
N ARG A 13 -16.45 -19.94 7.70
CA ARG A 13 -15.10 -19.45 7.45
C ARG A 13 -15.05 -19.08 5.97
N ALA A 14 -15.15 -17.78 5.68
CA ALA A 14 -14.92 -17.28 4.33
C ALA A 14 -13.62 -17.92 3.80
N PRO A 15 -13.59 -18.40 2.54
CA PRO A 15 -12.36 -18.94 1.98
C PRO A 15 -11.28 -17.88 2.14
N GLU A 16 -10.22 -18.26 2.86
CA GLU A 16 -9.06 -17.42 3.11
C GLU A 16 -8.43 -17.15 1.75
N THR A 17 -8.78 -16.01 1.17
CA THR A 17 -8.31 -15.61 -0.16
C THR A 17 -6.79 -15.68 -0.15
N GLU A 18 -6.24 -16.53 -1.01
CA GLU A 18 -4.81 -16.74 -1.17
C GLU A 18 -4.07 -15.42 -1.36
N SER A 19 -3.41 -14.96 -0.31
CA SER A 19 -2.18 -14.17 -0.39
C SER A 19 -1.29 -14.48 0.80
N ALA A 20 -1.08 -15.76 1.09
CA ALA A 20 -0.41 -16.28 2.29
C ALA A 20 1.13 -16.18 2.25
N ALA A 21 1.70 -15.27 1.46
CA ALA A 21 3.12 -14.93 1.53
C ALA A 21 3.29 -13.67 2.38
N GLU A 22 3.97 -13.81 3.52
CA GLU A 22 4.27 -12.71 4.44
C GLU A 22 4.93 -11.55 3.67
N ARG A 23 4.34 -10.35 3.76
CA ARG A 23 4.89 -9.15 3.10
C ARG A 23 6.25 -8.84 3.71
N ARG A 24 7.26 -8.62 2.86
CA ARG A 24 8.59 -8.16 3.31
C ARG A 24 8.44 -6.87 4.12
N ARG A 25 9.20 -6.76 5.22
CA ARG A 25 9.28 -5.54 6.03
C ARG A 25 10.49 -4.72 5.63
N PHE A 26 10.34 -3.41 5.72
CA PHE A 26 11.35 -2.43 5.34
C PHE A 26 11.54 -1.43 6.49
N GLU A 27 12.79 -1.15 6.81
CA GLU A 27 13.14 -0.10 7.76
C GLU A 27 13.04 1.27 7.07
N LEU A 28 12.36 2.22 7.71
CA LEU A 28 12.13 3.56 7.18
C LEU A 28 12.88 4.58 8.03
N GLU A 29 13.90 5.19 7.43
CA GLU A 29 14.60 6.33 8.02
C GLU A 29 13.97 7.67 7.58
N ASP A 30 14.20 8.73 8.38
CA ASP A 30 13.74 10.09 8.04
C ASP A 30 14.40 10.56 6.74
N SER A 31 13.59 10.77 5.72
CA SER A 31 14.02 11.26 4.41
C SER A 31 14.30 12.77 4.36
N GLY A 32 13.99 13.50 5.44
CA GLY A 32 14.03 14.96 5.47
C GLY A 32 12.88 15.64 4.70
N TYR A 33 11.80 14.92 4.36
CA TYR A 33 10.67 15.50 3.63
C TYR A 33 9.88 16.53 4.47
N LYS A 34 10.23 17.82 4.36
CA LYS A 34 9.71 18.90 5.22
C LYS A 34 8.21 19.25 5.02
N ARG A 35 7.56 18.78 3.95
CA ARG A 35 6.13 19.07 3.68
C ARG A 35 5.16 18.26 4.54
N VAL A 36 5.66 17.32 5.34
CA VAL A 36 4.85 16.57 6.32
C VAL A 36 5.40 16.74 7.73
N PRO A 37 4.55 16.57 8.77
CA PRO A 37 5.00 16.56 10.16
C PRO A 37 6.11 15.53 10.41
N LYS A 38 6.99 15.80 11.37
CA LYS A 38 8.18 14.97 11.67
C LYS A 38 7.87 13.47 11.78
N LYS A 39 6.76 13.13 12.44
CA LYS A 39 6.27 11.75 12.62
C LYS A 39 6.07 11.01 11.29
N TYR A 40 5.70 11.70 10.21
CA TYR A 40 5.37 11.09 8.94
C TYR A 40 6.51 11.13 7.92
N ARG A 41 7.60 11.86 8.18
CA ARG A 41 8.69 12.02 7.20
C ARG A 41 9.30 10.71 6.70
N PRO A 42 9.45 9.64 7.50
CA PRO A 42 9.98 8.38 6.98
C PRO A 42 9.14 7.78 5.85
N PHE A 43 7.84 8.06 5.84
CA PHE A 43 6.87 7.55 4.86
C PHE A 43 6.80 8.34 3.56
N TYR A 44 7.57 9.42 3.42
CA TYR A 44 7.55 10.24 2.22
C TYR A 44 8.97 10.51 1.77
N ARG A 45 9.25 10.45 0.46
CA ARG A 45 10.48 10.99 -0.10
C ARG A 45 10.17 11.79 -1.36
N LYS A 46 11.11 12.64 -1.78
CA LYS A 46 10.98 13.37 -3.04
C LYS A 46 11.13 12.39 -4.20
N TRP A 47 10.28 12.55 -5.21
CA TRP A 47 10.46 11.89 -6.49
C TRP A 47 11.60 12.58 -7.24
N LEU A 48 12.57 11.81 -7.73
CA LEU A 48 13.77 12.30 -8.41
C LEU A 48 13.60 12.43 -9.93
N GLY A 49 12.44 12.02 -10.47
CA GLY A 49 12.09 12.16 -11.89
C GLY A 49 12.03 10.84 -12.63
N LYS A 50 12.19 10.87 -13.96
CA LYS A 50 11.95 9.72 -14.86
C LYS A 50 12.85 8.51 -14.59
N ASN A 51 14.05 8.72 -14.05
CA ASN A 51 15.01 7.66 -13.72
C ASN A 51 14.91 7.22 -12.25
N ASP A 52 13.90 7.66 -11.51
CA ASP A 52 13.70 7.28 -10.12
C ASP A 52 13.05 5.90 -10.04
N GLU A 53 13.85 4.89 -9.66
CA GLU A 53 13.38 3.54 -9.46
C GLU A 53 12.70 3.41 -8.08
N LEU A 54 11.43 3.02 -8.10
CA LEU A 54 10.65 2.80 -6.89
C LEU A 54 10.98 1.44 -6.29
N ALA A 55 11.29 1.44 -4.99
CA ALA A 55 11.42 0.20 -4.24
C ALA A 55 10.05 -0.52 -4.10
N PRO A 56 10.01 -1.84 -3.83
CA PRO A 56 8.75 -2.60 -3.74
C PRO A 56 7.80 -2.15 -2.62
N ASN A 57 8.26 -1.33 -1.68
CA ASN A 57 7.45 -0.71 -0.64
C ASN A 57 7.13 0.77 -0.93
N GLU A 58 7.36 1.21 -2.17
CA GLU A 58 7.18 2.59 -2.60
C GLU A 58 6.11 2.71 -3.68
N VAL A 59 5.38 3.81 -3.65
CA VAL A 59 4.36 4.14 -4.64
C VAL A 59 4.37 5.63 -4.95
N LEU A 60 4.32 5.96 -6.23
CA LEU A 60 4.25 7.35 -6.67
C LEU A 60 2.82 7.89 -6.59
N CYS A 61 2.64 9.03 -5.93
CA CYS A 61 1.39 9.78 -6.04
C CYS A 61 1.38 10.57 -7.37
N PRO A 62 0.41 10.34 -8.28
CA PRO A 62 0.37 11.03 -9.56
C PRO A 62 -0.05 12.51 -9.42
N VAL A 63 -0.70 12.86 -8.31
CA VAL A 63 -1.26 14.21 -8.05
C VAL A 63 -0.16 15.18 -7.65
N CYS A 64 0.55 14.91 -6.54
CA CYS A 64 1.55 15.82 -5.99
C CYS A 64 2.99 15.37 -6.24
N LYS A 65 3.19 14.28 -7.00
CA LYS A 65 4.50 13.76 -7.42
C LYS A 65 5.46 13.51 -6.23
N VAL A 66 4.91 13.01 -5.12
CA VAL A 66 5.68 12.51 -3.98
C VAL A 66 5.69 10.99 -4.01
N VAL A 67 6.80 10.41 -3.53
CA VAL A 67 6.87 8.97 -3.30
C VAL A 67 6.41 8.68 -1.89
N ILE A 68 5.41 7.81 -1.76
CA ILE A 68 4.90 7.30 -0.49
C ILE A 68 5.60 5.98 -0.23
N ARG A 69 6.16 5.83 0.97
CA ARG A 69 6.88 4.65 1.44
C ARG A 69 6.04 3.93 2.49
N SER A 70 6.10 2.61 2.49
CA SER A 70 5.45 1.76 3.48
C SER A 70 6.49 0.94 4.24
N ALA A 71 6.19 0.59 5.49
CA ALA A 71 7.02 -0.35 6.25
C ALA A 71 6.88 -1.79 5.74
N HIS A 72 5.89 -2.05 4.88
CA HIS A 72 5.63 -3.33 4.25
C HIS A 72 5.66 -3.20 2.73
N GLU A 73 5.99 -4.29 2.05
CA GLU A 73 5.84 -4.43 0.60
C GLU A 73 4.43 -4.01 0.14
N LEU A 74 4.37 -3.14 -0.87
CA LEU A 74 3.13 -2.70 -1.48
C LEU A 74 2.81 -3.59 -2.69
N ARG A 75 1.56 -4.01 -2.79
CA ARG A 75 1.06 -4.84 -3.91
C ARG A 75 -0.07 -4.10 -4.63
N PRO A 76 -0.26 -4.36 -5.93
CA PRO A 76 -1.43 -3.86 -6.64
C PRO A 76 -2.72 -4.26 -5.91
N GLY A 77 -3.64 -3.31 -5.75
CA GLY A 77 -4.87 -3.47 -4.96
C GLY A 77 -4.79 -2.92 -3.54
N ASP A 78 -3.58 -2.68 -3.01
CA ASP A 78 -3.42 -2.01 -1.72
C ASP A 78 -3.93 -0.56 -1.79
N ARG A 79 -4.37 -0.01 -0.66
CA ARG A 79 -4.87 1.36 -0.55
C ARG A 79 -3.90 2.19 0.27
N VAL A 80 -3.51 3.34 -0.27
CA VAL A 80 -2.61 4.28 0.41
C VAL A 80 -3.24 5.67 0.47
N PHE A 81 -2.93 6.42 1.52
CA PHE A 81 -3.38 7.79 1.68
C PHE A 81 -2.19 8.74 1.55
N CYS A 82 -2.28 9.67 0.60
CA CYS A 82 -1.26 10.68 0.42
C CYS A 82 -1.58 11.89 1.31
N LEU A 83 -0.84 12.03 2.41
CA LEU A 83 -1.03 13.14 3.35
C LEU A 83 -0.81 14.52 2.70
N PRO A 84 0.21 14.74 1.83
CA PRO A 84 0.43 16.04 1.20
C PRO A 84 -0.72 16.57 0.32
N CYS A 85 -1.42 15.70 -0.42
CA CYS A 85 -2.54 16.11 -1.28
C CYS A 85 -3.91 15.61 -0.80
N MET A 86 -3.95 15.01 0.38
CA MET A 86 -5.16 14.45 1.02
C MET A 86 -5.95 13.47 0.12
N THR A 87 -5.28 12.85 -0.86
CA THR A 87 -5.93 11.97 -1.83
C THR A 87 -5.77 10.50 -1.41
N ARG A 88 -6.86 9.74 -1.48
CA ARG A 88 -6.84 8.28 -1.37
C ARG A 88 -6.44 7.69 -2.71
N LEU A 89 -5.49 6.76 -2.70
CA LEU A 89 -4.96 6.13 -3.90
C LEU A 89 -5.10 4.61 -3.79
N LEU A 90 -5.46 3.98 -4.89
CA LEU A 90 -5.32 2.54 -5.10
C LEU A 90 -3.96 2.27 -5.75
N VAL A 91 -3.16 1.39 -5.17
CA VAL A 91 -1.89 0.97 -5.77
C VAL A 91 -2.19 0.16 -7.03
N VAL A 92 -1.66 0.60 -8.16
CA VAL A 92 -1.74 -0.10 -9.45
C VAL A 92 -0.34 -0.19 -10.05
N ARG A 93 -0.16 -1.12 -10.98
CA ARG A 93 1.10 -1.26 -11.71
C ARG A 93 1.01 -0.46 -13.02
N SER A 94 2.01 0.39 -13.27
CA SER A 94 2.17 1.12 -14.53
C SER A 94 2.68 0.18 -15.64
N ASP A 95 2.60 0.62 -16.89
CA ASP A 95 3.13 -0.10 -18.05
C ASP A 95 4.65 -0.33 -17.94
N ASP A 96 5.37 0.61 -17.33
CA ASP A 96 6.81 0.51 -17.03
C ASP A 96 7.13 -0.44 -15.85
N GLY A 97 6.13 -1.13 -15.29
CA GLY A 97 6.28 -2.09 -14.19
C GLY A 97 6.36 -1.48 -12.78
N MET A 98 6.41 -0.15 -12.67
CA MET A 98 6.45 0.61 -11.41
C MET A 98 5.10 0.66 -10.69
N LEU A 99 5.11 0.82 -9.36
CA LEU A 99 3.90 1.03 -8.56
C LEU A 99 3.48 2.51 -8.56
N ILE A 100 2.30 2.78 -9.10
CA ILE A 100 1.70 4.13 -9.13
C ILE A 100 0.37 4.12 -8.38
N GLY A 101 0.03 5.24 -7.75
CA GLY A 101 -1.27 5.41 -7.13
C GLY A 101 -2.31 5.83 -8.17
N LYS A 102 -3.47 5.19 -8.22
CA LYS A 102 -4.65 5.65 -8.95
C LYS A 102 -5.60 6.37 -7.97
N PRO A 103 -5.93 7.65 -8.16
CA PRO A 103 -6.90 8.36 -7.32
C PRO A 103 -8.23 7.62 -7.24
N LEU A 104 -8.72 7.45 -6.02
CA LEU A 104 -10.06 6.97 -5.74
C LEU A 104 -10.94 8.19 -5.47
N HIS A 105 -11.89 8.44 -6.37
CA HIS A 105 -12.97 9.42 -6.21
C HIS A 105 -14.23 8.71 -5.76
#